data_AF-A0A1I3MY47-F1
#
_entry.id   AF-A0A1I3MY47-F1
#
_cell.length_a   1.000
_cell.length_b   1.000
_cell.length_c   1.000
_cell.angle_alpha   90.00
_cell.angle_beta   90.00
_cell.angle_gamma   90.00
#
_symmetry.space_group_name_H-M   'P 1'
#
loop_
_entity.id
_entity.type
_entity.pdbx_description
1 polymer ?
#
loop_
_entity_poly.entity_id
_entity_poly.type
_entity_poly.pdbx_seq_one_letter_code
_entity_poly.pdbx_strand_id
1 'polypeptide(L)'
;MGWSEAGRRNLEGGAGGIAILNPLVGEIAEALLDLGGAAHRDLVVAYIAKRRGVYRPSEAMQRELDEAFAAYCRGASDPRAANLLHLPYGPHSRRWALTDHAYGMLRGQARAEAR
;
A
#
# COMPACT_ATOMS: atom_id res chain seq x y z
N MET A 1 28.58 17.09 19.37
CA MET A 1 27.45 17.65 18.60
C MET A 1 26.57 16.48 18.19
N GLY A 2 25.63 16.11 19.06
CA GLY A 2 24.80 14.92 18.92
C GLY A 2 23.62 15.20 18.02
N TRP A 3 23.45 14.39 16.98
CA TRP A 3 22.32 14.46 16.07
C TRP A 3 21.30 13.42 16.49
N SER A 4 20.07 13.89 16.64
CA SER A 4 18.96 13.21 17.30
C SER A 4 18.52 11.95 16.58
N GLU A 5 18.53 10.85 17.33
CA GLU A 5 18.02 9.51 16.98
C GLU A 5 16.50 9.41 17.16
N ALA A 6 15.77 10.47 16.82
CA ALA A 6 14.32 10.58 17.01
C ALA A 6 13.61 10.56 15.65
N GLY A 7 13.35 9.36 15.14
CA GLY A 7 12.54 9.20 13.92
C GLY A 7 12.31 7.76 13.46
N ARG A 8 12.85 6.75 14.15
CA ARG A 8 12.80 5.35 13.70
C ARG A 8 11.79 4.44 14.41
N ARG A 9 10.97 4.98 15.32
CA ARG A 9 10.00 4.18 16.08
C ARG A 9 8.61 4.66 15.72
N ASN A 10 7.94 3.98 14.79
CA ASN A 10 6.46 3.89 14.68
C ASN A 10 5.95 3.16 13.40
N LEU A 11 6.76 2.36 12.69
CA LEU A 11 6.26 1.58 11.55
C LEU A 11 5.91 0.12 11.87
N GLU A 12 6.03 -0.31 13.13
CA GLU A 12 5.79 -1.70 13.53
C GLU A 12 4.38 -1.94 14.11
N GLY A 13 3.54 -0.90 14.25
CA GLY A 13 2.26 -0.97 14.95
C GLY A 13 1.08 -1.58 14.18
N GLY A 14 1.02 -1.42 12.85
CA GLY A 14 -0.09 -1.91 12.00
C GLY A 14 0.26 -3.12 11.12
N ALA A 15 1.52 -3.55 11.16
CA ALA A 15 2.06 -4.55 10.24
C ALA A 15 1.60 -5.99 10.54
N GLY A 16 1.10 -6.30 11.75
CA GLY A 16 0.86 -7.69 12.17
C GLY A 16 -0.18 -8.47 11.34
N GLY A 17 -1.18 -7.78 10.77
CA GLY A 17 -2.22 -8.42 9.93
C GLY A 17 -1.88 -8.46 8.43
N ILE A 18 -0.97 -7.60 7.98
CA ILE A 18 -0.56 -7.45 6.57
C ILE A 18 0.82 -8.07 6.31
N ALA A 19 1.61 -8.33 7.35
CA ALA A 19 2.97 -8.90 7.26
C ALA A 19 3.03 -10.32 6.66
N ILE A 20 1.89 -11.00 6.48
CA ILE A 20 1.80 -12.27 5.73
C ILE A 20 1.80 -12.02 4.21
N LEU A 21 1.51 -10.79 3.78
CA LEU A 21 1.53 -10.36 2.39
C LEU A 21 2.90 -9.79 2.02
N ASN A 22 3.22 -9.84 0.71
CA ASN A 22 4.40 -9.19 0.17
C ASN A 22 4.51 -7.74 0.72
N PRO A 23 5.64 -7.31 1.29
CA PRO A 23 5.77 -6.00 1.95
C PRO A 23 5.41 -4.84 1.03
N LEU A 24 5.66 -4.96 -0.28
CA LEU A 24 5.28 -3.95 -1.27
C LEU A 24 3.75 -3.81 -1.41
N VAL A 25 3.02 -4.92 -1.29
CA VAL A 25 1.55 -4.92 -1.31
C VAL A 25 1.01 -4.20 -0.09
N GLY A 26 1.63 -4.40 1.08
CA GLY A 26 1.29 -3.66 2.29
C GLY A 26 1.50 -2.15 2.13
N GLU A 27 2.66 -1.75 1.61
CA GLU A 27 2.93 -0.33 1.34
C GLU A 27 1.94 0.29 0.35
N ILE A 28 1.54 -0.45 -0.68
CA ILE A 28 0.51 0.00 -1.63
C ILE A 28 -0.85 0.13 -0.96
N ALA A 29 -1.25 -0.84 -0.14
CA ALA A 29 -2.53 -0.82 0.56
C ALA A 29 -2.63 0.36 1.52
N GLU A 30 -1.59 0.63 2.30
CA GLU A 30 -1.51 1.81 3.17
C GLU A 30 -1.53 3.12 2.37
N ALA A 31 -0.76 3.21 1.29
CA ALA A 31 -0.75 4.41 0.45
C ALA A 31 -2.14 4.68 -0.13
N LEU A 32 -2.84 3.63 -0.59
CA LEU A 32 -4.21 3.76 -1.07
C LEU A 32 -5.16 4.17 0.05
N LEU A 33 -5.03 3.59 1.25
CA LEU A 33 -5.83 3.96 2.42
C LEU A 33 -5.72 5.46 2.73
N ASP A 34 -4.49 5.97 2.79
CA ASP A 34 -4.18 7.38 3.05
C ASP A 34 -4.71 8.29 1.93
N LEU A 35 -4.70 7.81 0.69
CA LEU A 35 -5.21 8.52 -0.49
C LEU A 35 -6.75 8.36 -0.67
N GLY A 36 -7.46 7.80 0.31
CA GLY A 36 -8.93 7.70 0.29
C GLY A 36 -9.48 6.43 -0.36
N GLY A 37 -8.68 5.38 -0.46
CA GLY A 37 -9.06 4.04 -0.90
C GLY A 37 -8.79 3.75 -2.39
N ALA A 38 -8.68 4.77 -3.24
CA ALA A 38 -8.39 4.60 -4.66
C ALA A 38 -7.66 5.79 -5.27
N ALA A 39 -6.60 5.53 -6.04
CA ALA A 39 -5.76 6.56 -6.62
C ALA A 39 -5.11 6.12 -7.95
N HIS A 40 -4.59 7.09 -8.71
CA HIS A 40 -3.77 6.79 -9.89
C HIS A 40 -2.44 6.17 -9.45
N ARG A 41 -1.95 5.14 -10.14
CA ARG A 41 -0.72 4.42 -9.77
C ARG A 41 0.50 5.35 -9.61
N ASP A 42 0.65 6.35 -10.48
CA ASP A 42 1.77 7.28 -10.40
C ASP A 42 1.70 8.13 -9.12
N LEU A 43 0.50 8.46 -8.66
CA LEU A 43 0.30 9.16 -7.39
C LEU A 43 0.62 8.26 -6.20
N VAL A 44 0.23 6.98 -6.25
CA VAL A 44 0.57 5.98 -5.23
C VAL A 44 2.09 5.81 -5.14
N VAL A 45 2.76 5.63 -6.27
CA VAL A 45 4.23 5.49 -6.36
C VAL A 45 4.92 6.73 -5.82
N ALA A 46 4.48 7.93 -6.22
CA ALA A 46 5.02 9.20 -5.71
C ALA A 46 4.81 9.34 -4.19
N TYR A 47 3.64 8.92 -3.68
CA TYR A 47 3.34 8.94 -2.24
C TYR A 47 4.25 8.00 -1.46
N ILE A 48 4.44 6.76 -1.94
CA ILE A 48 5.35 5.78 -1.33
C ILE A 48 6.79 6.31 -1.37
N ALA A 49 7.25 6.84 -2.50
CA ALA A 49 8.58 7.43 -2.62
C ALA A 49 8.79 8.55 -1.59
N LYS A 50 7.81 9.46 -1.45
CA LYS A 50 7.84 10.52 -0.45
C LYS A 50 7.92 9.95 0.98
N ARG A 51 7.14 8.92 1.32
CA ARG A 51 7.19 8.24 2.64
C ARG A 51 8.56 7.60 2.89
N ARG A 52 9.20 7.06 1.85
CA ARG A 52 10.57 6.51 1.91
C ARG A 52 11.67 7.59 1.93
N GLY A 53 11.32 8.88 1.92
CA GLY A 53 12.28 9.99 1.91
C GLY A 53 12.91 10.26 0.54
N VAL A 54 12.34 9.71 -0.53
CA VAL A 54 12.83 9.87 -1.91
C VAL A 54 12.01 10.95 -2.62
N TYR A 55 12.70 11.97 -3.16
CA TYR A 55 12.04 13.11 -3.83
C TYR A 55 11.40 12.74 -5.18
N ARG A 56 12.06 11.90 -5.98
CA ARG A 56 11.51 11.38 -7.24
C ARG A 56 11.63 9.86 -7.30
N PRO A 57 10.53 9.12 -7.53
CA PRO A 57 10.61 7.68 -7.73
C PRO A 57 11.48 7.37 -8.96
N SER A 58 12.33 6.36 -8.83
CA SER A 58 13.08 5.82 -9.97
C SER A 58 12.16 4.93 -10.83
N GLU A 59 12.51 4.75 -12.10
CA GLU A 59 11.79 3.80 -12.96
C GLU A 59 11.80 2.37 -12.39
N ALA A 60 12.91 1.97 -11.76
CA ALA A 60 13.03 0.66 -11.14
C ALA A 60 11.99 0.49 -10.01
N MET A 61 11.85 1.48 -9.14
CA MET A 61 10.85 1.46 -8.07
C MET A 61 9.42 1.42 -8.63
N GLN A 62 9.15 2.18 -9.70
CA GLN A 62 7.84 2.15 -10.33
C GLN A 62 7.52 0.76 -10.90
N ARG A 63 8.48 0.13 -11.60
CA ARG A 63 8.31 -1.23 -12.13
C ARG A 63 8.10 -2.25 -11.02
N GLU A 64 8.87 -2.17 -9.94
CA GLU A 64 8.76 -3.07 -8.79
C GLU A 64 7.37 -3.01 -8.15
N LEU A 65 6.83 -1.81 -7.93
CA LEU A 65 5.48 -1.62 -7.37
C LEU A 65 4.39 -2.07 -8.35
N ASP A 66 4.54 -1.77 -9.65
CA ASP A 66 3.62 -2.22 -10.70
C ASP A 66 3.56 -3.76 -10.77
N GLU A 67 4.72 -4.42 -10.72
CA GLU A 67 4.83 -5.88 -10.74
C GLU A 67 4.22 -6.51 -9.48
N ALA A 68 4.50 -5.94 -8.31
CA ALA A 68 3.93 -6.41 -7.04
C ALA A 68 2.39 -6.30 -7.06
N PHE A 69 1.85 -5.16 -7.50
CA PHE A 69 0.40 -4.96 -7.61
C PHE A 69 -0.23 -5.95 -8.58
N ALA A 70 0.36 -6.09 -9.77
CA ALA A 70 -0.15 -6.98 -10.81
C ALA A 70 -0.06 -8.46 -10.39
N ALA A 71 1.03 -8.87 -9.74
CA ALA A 71 1.20 -10.21 -9.19
C ALA A 71 0.15 -10.51 -8.12
N TYR A 72 -0.11 -9.55 -7.23
CA TYR A 72 -1.17 -9.68 -6.24
C TYR A 72 -2.55 -9.82 -6.89
N CYS A 73 -2.90 -8.97 -7.86
CA CYS A 73 -4.19 -9.05 -8.53
C CYS A 73 -4.38 -10.36 -9.30
N ARG A 74 -3.31 -10.91 -9.90
CA ARG A 74 -3.37 -12.23 -10.55
C ARG A 74 -3.56 -13.35 -9.51
N GLY A 75 -2.81 -13.32 -8.42
CA GLY A 75 -2.89 -14.31 -7.33
C GLY A 75 -4.20 -14.22 -6.53
N ALA A 76 -4.82 -13.03 -6.45
CA ALA A 76 -6.12 -12.81 -5.82
C ALA A 76 -7.29 -13.44 -6.58
N SER A 77 -7.04 -14.07 -7.74
CA SER A 77 -8.02 -14.96 -8.37
C SER A 77 -8.24 -16.26 -7.58
N ASP A 78 -7.40 -16.54 -6.56
CA ASP A 78 -7.65 -17.57 -5.57
C ASP A 78 -8.77 -17.10 -4.60
N PRO A 79 -9.89 -17.84 -4.47
CA PRO A 79 -10.97 -17.52 -3.53
C PRO A 79 -10.54 -17.37 -2.06
N ARG A 80 -9.36 -17.86 -1.69
CA ARG A 80 -8.80 -17.75 -0.34
C ARG A 80 -7.89 -16.53 -0.14
N ALA A 81 -7.55 -15.80 -1.20
CA ALA A 81 -6.75 -14.59 -1.07
C ALA A 81 -7.55 -13.50 -0.36
N ALA A 82 -6.86 -12.67 0.43
CA ALA A 82 -7.47 -11.61 1.25
C ALA A 82 -8.20 -10.50 0.44
N ASN A 83 -8.24 -10.59 -0.90
CA ASN A 83 -8.96 -9.69 -1.82
C ASN A 83 -8.83 -8.21 -1.43
N LEU A 84 -7.60 -7.75 -1.20
CA LEU A 84 -7.36 -6.39 -0.73
C LEU A 84 -7.39 -5.35 -1.84
N LEU A 85 -6.80 -5.69 -2.98
CA LEU A 85 -6.54 -4.76 -4.09
C LEU A 85 -7.30 -5.20 -5.34
N HIS A 86 -7.76 -4.24 -6.12
CA HIS A 86 -8.39 -4.50 -7.40
C HIS A 86 -8.18 -3.37 -8.41
N LEU A 87 -8.48 -3.65 -9.67
CA LEU A 87 -8.48 -2.71 -10.77
C LEU A 87 -9.92 -2.26 -11.08
N PRO A 88 -10.36 -1.05 -10.68
CA PRO A 88 -11.76 -0.63 -10.75
C PRO A 88 -12.29 -0.51 -12.19
N TYR A 89 -11.41 -0.32 -13.17
CA TYR A 89 -11.78 -0.21 -14.59
C TYR A 89 -11.22 -1.36 -15.45
N GLY A 90 -10.89 -2.48 -14.82
CA GLY A 90 -10.39 -3.68 -15.51
C GLY A 90 -8.87 -3.70 -15.74
N PRO A 91 -8.35 -4.70 -16.48
CA PRO A 91 -6.93 -5.08 -16.50
C PRO A 91 -5.93 -4.00 -16.93
N HIS A 92 -6.36 -3.00 -17.68
CA HIS A 92 -5.52 -1.90 -18.16
C HIS A 92 -5.69 -0.61 -17.35
N SER A 93 -6.43 -0.66 -16.24
CA SER A 93 -6.63 0.49 -15.37
C SER A 93 -5.30 0.98 -14.80
N ARG A 94 -5.01 2.27 -15.00
CA ARG A 94 -3.94 2.97 -14.29
C ARG A 94 -4.33 3.39 -12.88
N ARG A 95 -5.60 3.21 -12.51
CA ARG A 95 -6.11 3.48 -11.18
C ARG A 95 -6.07 2.19 -10.37
N TRP A 96 -5.50 2.26 -9.18
CA TRP A 96 -5.47 1.19 -8.20
C TRP A 96 -6.44 1.50 -7.09
N ALA A 97 -7.03 0.46 -6.50
CA ALA A 97 -8.02 0.63 -5.44
C ALA A 97 -7.95 -0.52 -4.44
N LEU A 98 -8.26 -0.20 -3.19
CA LEU A 98 -8.67 -1.17 -2.18
C LEU A 98 -10.08 -1.65 -2.52
N THR A 99 -10.39 -2.92 -2.24
CA THR A 99 -11.79 -3.36 -2.23
C THR A 99 -12.55 -2.68 -1.10
N ASP A 100 -13.87 -2.55 -1.21
CA ASP A 100 -14.69 -1.92 -0.16
C ASP A 100 -14.53 -2.62 1.19
N HIS A 101 -14.44 -3.96 1.16
CA HIS A 101 -14.17 -4.78 2.34
C HIS A 101 -12.83 -4.43 2.97
N ALA A 102 -11.75 -4.37 2.17
CA ALA A 102 -10.42 -4.05 2.65
C ALA A 102 -10.32 -2.62 3.18
N TYR A 103 -10.94 -1.66 2.50
CA TYR A 103 -10.96 -0.27 2.94
C TYR A 103 -11.64 -0.14 4.31
N GLY A 104 -12.81 -0.78 4.50
CA GLY A 104 -13.52 -0.78 5.78
C GLY A 104 -12.71 -1.41 6.91
N MET A 105 -12.12 -2.59 6.66
CA MET A 105 -11.27 -3.30 7.62
C MET A 105 -10.06 -2.47 8.05
N LEU A 106 -9.28 -1.95 7.10
CA LEU A 106 -8.06 -1.18 7.36
C LEU A 106 -8.36 0.15 8.07
N ARG A 107 -9.44 0.84 7.68
CA ARG A 107 -9.90 2.06 8.40
C ARG A 107 -10.32 1.76 9.83
N GLY A 108 -10.93 0.61 10.08
CA GLY A 108 -11.31 0.15 11.41
C GLY A 108 -10.10 -0.10 12.30
N GLN A 109 -9.09 -0.79 11.78
CA GLN A 109 -7.83 -1.08 12.48
C GLN A 109 -7.06 0.20 12.85
N ALA A 110 -6.86 1.10 11.88
CA ALA A 110 -6.17 2.37 12.13
C ALA A 110 -6.83 3.23 13.23
N ARG A 111 -8.16 3.15 13.37
CA ARG A 111 -8.89 3.83 14.46
C ARG A 111 -8.73 3.16 15.82
N ALA A 112 -8.57 1.84 15.85
CA ALA A 112 -8.36 1.10 17.09
C ALA A 112 -6.95 1.33 17.64
N GLU A 113 -5.95 1.45 16.78
CA GLU A 113 -4.55 1.72 17.15
C GLU A 113 -4.32 3.15 17.65
N ALA A 114 -5.20 4.09 17.29
CA ALA A 114 -5.13 5.49 17.72
C ALA A 114 -5.75 5.74 19.12
N ARG A 115 -6.25 4.70 19.81
CA ARG A 115 -6.85 4.77 21.15
C ARG A 115 -5.92 4.19 22.19
#